data_AF-A0A2V8L5J8-F1
#
_entry.id   AF-A0A2V8L5J8-F1
#
_cell.length_a   1.000
_cell.length_b   1.000
_cell.length_c   1.000
_cell.angle_alpha   90.00
_cell.angle_beta   90.00
_cell.angle_gamma   90.00
#
_symmetry.space_group_name_H-M   'P 1'
#
loop_
_entity.id
_entity.type
_entity.pdbx_description
1 polymer ?
#
loop_
_entity_poly.entity_id
_entity_poly.type
_entity_poly.pdbx_seq_one_letter_code
_entity_poly.pdbx_strand_id
1 'polypeptide(L)'
;MRSCNRRAFLNKINSIAESNPKFAAALTRGRELLRQAGYPLNWGSFMGKRIKLGDVIEIPTSRGLAYAQYALRKEQWGALIRVLPGFFEKRPPTLCDVVTQKERFVTFFPLQAAVNRRIFEVVENCETPESAKAFPLFRAAGYVDRQGKVHDWWLWDGEREWRIGNLSQAQVKLPIRSVINDTLLIKEIVDEWSPETDRRTLESMS
;
A
#
# COMPACT_ATOMS: atom_id res chain seq x y z
N MET A 1 7.64 22.25 3.74
CA MET A 1 8.72 21.47 4.38
C MET A 1 9.42 20.60 3.32
N ARG A 2 10.74 20.80 3.22
CA ARG A 2 11.77 20.29 2.28
C ARG A 2 11.33 19.43 1.08
N SER A 3 11.05 20.12 -0.02
CA SER A 3 11.26 19.61 -1.38
C SER A 3 12.69 19.05 -1.50
N CYS A 4 12.82 17.78 -1.91
CA CYS A 4 14.12 17.17 -2.15
C CYS A 4 14.72 17.82 -3.40
N ASN A 5 15.66 18.74 -3.20
CA ASN A 5 16.33 19.46 -4.27
C ASN A 5 17.09 18.45 -5.16
N ARG A 6 16.64 18.28 -6.41
CA ARG A 6 17.23 17.38 -7.43
C ARG A 6 18.75 17.56 -7.54
N ARG A 7 19.24 18.78 -7.33
CA ARG A 7 20.67 19.13 -7.33
C ARG A 7 21.43 18.51 -6.15
N ALA A 8 20.85 18.52 -4.95
CA ALA A 8 21.48 17.94 -3.76
C ALA A 8 21.62 16.41 -3.86
N PHE A 9 20.65 15.75 -4.49
CA PHE A 9 20.69 14.31 -4.72
C PHE A 9 21.72 13.91 -5.79
N LEU A 10 21.78 14.65 -6.90
CA LEU A 10 22.80 14.43 -7.94
C LEU A 10 24.21 14.67 -7.40
N ASN A 11 24.41 15.70 -6.57
CA ASN A 11 25.69 15.95 -5.91
C ASN A 11 26.08 14.80 -4.98
N LYS A 12 25.11 14.19 -4.27
CA LYS A 12 25.37 13.04 -3.41
C LYS A 12 25.74 11.78 -4.19
N ILE A 13 25.09 11.53 -5.33
CA ILE A 13 25.47 10.41 -6.23
C ILE A 13 26.87 10.62 -6.80
N ASN A 14 27.20 11.84 -7.24
CA ASN A 14 28.53 12.13 -7.77
C ASN A 14 29.61 11.96 -6.71
N SER A 15 29.38 12.41 -5.48
CA SER A 15 30.30 12.19 -4.35
C SER A 15 30.51 10.70 -4.00
N ILE A 16 29.48 9.87 -4.15
CA ILE A 16 29.60 8.41 -3.95
C ILE A 16 30.34 7.75 -5.12
N ALA A 17 30.12 8.21 -6.35
CA ALA A 17 30.84 7.72 -7.52
C ALA A 17 32.34 8.10 -7.46
N GLU A 18 32.67 9.29 -6.97
CA GLU A 18 34.05 9.75 -6.75
C GLU A 18 34.79 8.89 -5.71
N SER A 19 34.09 8.40 -4.68
CA SER A 19 34.66 7.59 -3.61
C SER A 19 34.60 6.07 -3.84
N ASN A 20 33.90 5.61 -4.88
CA ASN A 20 33.76 4.17 -5.17
C ASN A 20 33.89 3.86 -6.68
N PRO A 21 35.09 3.41 -7.13
CA PRO A 21 35.36 3.13 -8.54
C PRO A 21 34.47 2.04 -9.15
N LYS A 22 34.03 1.04 -8.36
CA LYS A 22 33.12 -0.02 -8.82
C LYS A 22 31.72 0.53 -9.08
N PHE A 23 31.27 1.47 -8.25
CA PHE A 23 29.99 2.15 -8.42
C PHE A 23 30.02 3.10 -9.63
N ALA A 24 31.11 3.84 -9.82
CA ALA A 24 31.32 4.68 -11.00
C ALA A 24 31.31 3.85 -12.30
N ALA A 25 32.00 2.71 -12.32
CA ALA A 25 32.03 1.81 -13.48
C ALA A 25 30.64 1.22 -13.80
N ALA A 26 29.86 0.83 -12.78
CA ALA A 26 28.51 0.32 -12.95
C ALA A 26 27.53 1.39 -13.48
N LEU A 27 27.63 2.63 -12.99
CA LEU A 27 26.85 3.78 -13.47
C LEU A 27 27.15 4.11 -14.93
N THR A 28 28.43 4.15 -15.30
CA THR A 28 28.86 4.44 -16.68
C THR A 28 28.41 3.34 -17.64
N ARG A 29 28.59 2.06 -17.25
CA ARG A 29 28.16 0.93 -18.07
C ARG A 29 26.65 0.88 -18.27
N GLY A 30 25.87 1.19 -17.23
CA GLY A 30 24.41 1.29 -17.35
C GLY A 30 23.95 2.43 -18.27
N ARG A 31 24.64 3.59 -18.23
CA ARG A 31 24.37 4.72 -19.14
C ARG A 31 24.62 4.38 -20.59
N GLU A 32 25.72 3.68 -20.84
CA GLU A 32 26.10 3.30 -22.20
C GLU A 32 25.12 2.27 -22.79
N LEU A 33 24.71 1.27 -22.01
CA LEU A 33 23.72 0.28 -22.42
C LEU A 33 22.36 0.90 -22.73
N LEU A 34 21.90 1.85 -21.91
CA LEU A 34 20.62 2.53 -22.12
C LEU A 34 20.67 3.49 -23.33
N ARG A 35 21.81 4.14 -23.57
CA ARG A 35 22.04 4.96 -24.77
C ARG A 35 22.00 4.10 -26.03
N GLN A 36 22.68 2.96 -26.03
CA GLN A 36 22.69 2.02 -27.16
C GLN A 36 21.30 1.44 -27.45
N ALA A 37 20.45 1.30 -26.44
CA ALA A 37 19.07 0.87 -26.56
C ALA A 37 18.06 2.02 -26.86
N GLY A 38 18.54 3.24 -27.14
CA GLY A 38 17.68 4.37 -27.55
C GLY A 38 16.83 4.99 -26.42
N TYR A 39 17.11 4.67 -25.15
CA TYR A 39 16.38 5.26 -24.03
C TYR A 39 16.90 6.67 -23.71
N PRO A 40 16.02 7.65 -23.46
CA PRO A 40 16.45 8.99 -23.10
C PRO A 40 17.24 8.98 -21.79
N LEU A 41 18.33 9.75 -21.73
CA LEU A 41 19.27 9.90 -20.61
C LEU A 41 18.67 10.47 -19.31
N ASN A 42 17.34 10.51 -19.18
CA ASN A 42 16.64 10.98 -17.98
C ASN A 42 16.62 9.86 -16.90
N TRP A 43 17.80 9.60 -16.36
CA TRP A 43 18.12 8.59 -15.33
C TRP A 43 17.19 8.63 -14.10
N GLY A 44 16.60 9.79 -13.80
CA GLY A 44 15.65 9.96 -12.69
C GLY A 44 14.33 9.22 -12.86
N SER A 45 13.97 8.82 -14.08
CA SER A 45 12.72 8.08 -14.37
C SER A 45 12.85 6.56 -14.22
N PHE A 46 14.08 6.04 -14.09
CA PHE A 46 14.36 4.60 -13.97
C PHE A 46 14.62 4.14 -12.52
N MET A 47 14.78 5.06 -11.58
CA MET A 47 14.65 4.72 -10.16
C MET A 47 13.17 4.72 -9.82
N GLY A 48 12.62 3.53 -9.54
CA GLY A 48 11.20 3.37 -9.18
C GLY A 48 10.76 4.42 -8.17
N LYS A 49 9.59 5.03 -8.41
CA LYS A 49 9.04 6.10 -7.56
C LYS A 49 9.01 5.61 -6.12
N ARG A 50 9.80 6.24 -5.24
CA ARG A 50 9.85 5.89 -3.82
C ARG A 50 8.55 6.34 -3.18
N ILE A 51 7.82 5.39 -2.60
CA ILE A 51 6.54 5.67 -1.96
C ILE A 51 6.74 6.48 -0.67
N LYS A 52 5.79 7.36 -0.38
CA LYS A 52 5.75 8.18 0.84
C LYS A 52 4.33 8.26 1.39
N LEU A 53 4.20 8.55 2.69
CA LEU A 53 2.89 8.72 3.32
C LEU A 53 2.06 9.78 2.58
N GLY A 54 0.76 9.53 2.49
CA GLY A 54 -0.20 10.35 1.75
C GLY A 54 -0.23 10.10 0.24
N ASP A 55 0.68 9.29 -0.32
CA ASP A 55 0.61 8.92 -1.73
C ASP A 55 -0.73 8.24 -2.04
N VAL A 56 -1.38 8.70 -3.10
CA VAL A 56 -2.60 8.13 -3.65
C VAL A 56 -2.23 7.20 -4.79
N ILE A 57 -2.76 5.99 -4.71
CA ILE A 57 -2.43 4.86 -5.57
C ILE A 57 -3.65 4.55 -6.43
N GLU A 58 -3.47 4.61 -7.73
CA GLU A 58 -4.45 4.19 -8.73
C GLU A 58 -4.30 2.69 -8.98
N ILE A 59 -5.43 1.99 -8.87
CA ILE A 59 -5.54 0.53 -8.98
C ILE A 59 -6.47 0.24 -10.16
N PRO A 60 -5.94 -0.18 -11.31
CA PRO A 60 -6.76 -0.62 -12.44
C PRO A 60 -7.53 -1.89 -12.06
N THR A 61 -8.83 -1.92 -12.34
CA THR A 61 -9.70 -3.07 -12.12
C THR A 61 -10.60 -3.33 -13.33
N SER A 62 -11.29 -4.48 -13.36
CA SER A 62 -12.31 -4.77 -14.38
C SER A 62 -13.53 -3.86 -14.31
N ARG A 63 -13.71 -3.10 -13.22
CA ARG A 63 -14.83 -2.17 -12.99
C ARG A 63 -14.44 -0.70 -13.17
N GLY A 64 -13.24 -0.44 -13.69
CA GLY A 64 -12.64 0.89 -13.79
C GLY A 64 -11.51 1.10 -12.79
N LEU A 65 -11.20 2.35 -12.49
CA LEU A 65 -10.14 2.76 -11.56
C LEU A 65 -10.67 2.75 -10.13
N ALA A 66 -9.93 2.09 -9.25
CA ALA A 66 -10.09 2.21 -7.80
C ALA A 66 -8.89 2.95 -7.22
N TYR A 67 -9.03 3.44 -5.98
CA TYR A 67 -7.99 4.21 -5.33
C TYR A 67 -7.70 3.72 -3.92
N ALA A 68 -6.43 3.78 -3.54
CA ALA A 68 -5.99 3.61 -2.17
C ALA A 68 -5.07 4.76 -1.76
N GLN A 69 -4.89 4.99 -0.47
CA GLN A 69 -3.92 5.94 0.07
C GLN A 69 -2.93 5.20 0.98
N TYR A 70 -1.63 5.49 0.84
CA TYR A 70 -0.62 5.03 1.78
C TYR A 70 -0.71 5.84 3.08
N ALA A 71 -1.44 5.30 4.05
CA ALA A 71 -1.83 6.02 5.25
C ALA A 71 -0.75 5.98 6.35
N LEU A 72 -0.22 4.78 6.65
CA LEU A 72 0.69 4.54 7.76
C LEU A 72 1.74 3.50 7.43
N ARG A 73 2.84 3.48 8.18
CA ARG A 73 3.86 2.44 8.11
C ARG A 73 4.01 1.77 9.47
N LYS A 74 4.07 0.45 9.50
CA LYS A 74 4.44 -0.31 10.70
C LYS A 74 5.72 -1.09 10.44
N GLU A 75 6.61 -1.11 11.44
CA GLU A 75 7.82 -1.91 11.39
C GLU A 75 7.45 -3.39 11.20
N GLN A 76 8.25 -4.14 10.44
CA GLN A 76 8.02 -5.54 10.05
C GLN A 76 6.83 -5.80 9.10
N TRP A 77 5.73 -5.04 9.19
CA TRP A 77 4.54 -5.23 8.34
C TRP A 77 4.54 -4.38 7.07
N GLY A 78 5.29 -3.27 7.06
CA GLY A 78 5.45 -2.43 5.87
C GLY A 78 4.35 -1.37 5.74
N ALA A 79 3.86 -1.20 4.51
CA ALA A 79 2.91 -0.13 4.19
C ALA A 79 1.49 -0.57 4.54
N LEU A 80 0.80 0.26 5.34
CA LEU A 80 -0.63 0.15 5.57
C LEU A 80 -1.34 1.10 4.61
N ILE A 81 -2.13 0.52 3.72
CA ILE A 81 -2.96 1.27 2.77
C ILE A 81 -4.40 1.28 3.26
N ARG A 82 -5.10 2.36 2.94
CA ARG A 82 -6.56 2.47 3.08
C ARG A 82 -7.19 2.50 1.70
N VAL A 83 -8.13 1.58 1.45
CA VAL A 83 -8.81 1.44 0.16
C VAL A 83 -10.05 2.32 0.18
N LEU A 84 -10.14 3.25 -0.78
CA LEU A 84 -11.22 4.22 -0.86
C LEU A 84 -12.44 3.61 -1.58
N PRO A 85 -13.66 4.08 -1.27
CA PRO A 85 -14.86 3.59 -1.91
C PRO A 85 -14.96 4.08 -3.37
N GLY A 86 -15.71 3.33 -4.17
CA GLY A 86 -16.11 3.72 -5.52
C GLY A 86 -15.20 3.18 -6.63
N PHE A 87 -15.73 3.28 -7.86
CA PHE A 87 -15.03 2.98 -9.10
C PHE A 87 -15.21 4.16 -10.05
N PHE A 88 -14.17 4.44 -10.83
CA PHE A 88 -14.14 5.61 -11.70
C PHE A 88 -13.72 5.19 -13.11
N GLU A 89 -14.47 5.61 -14.13
CA GLU A 89 -14.11 5.32 -15.53
C GLU A 89 -12.80 6.03 -15.92
N LYS A 90 -12.55 7.20 -15.36
CA LYS A 90 -11.37 8.04 -15.58
C LYS A 90 -10.94 8.66 -14.27
N ARG A 91 -9.68 9.08 -14.19
CA ARG A 91 -9.12 9.73 -13.00
C ARG A 91 -9.93 10.98 -12.65
N PRO A 92 -10.49 11.08 -11.42
CA PRO A 92 -11.20 12.27 -10.97
C PRO A 92 -10.27 13.50 -11.01
N PRO A 93 -10.75 14.67 -11.45
CA PRO A 93 -9.97 15.90 -11.45
C PRO A 93 -9.65 16.39 -10.02
N THR A 94 -10.47 16.01 -9.04
CA THR A 94 -10.29 16.35 -7.63
C THR A 94 -10.03 15.09 -6.79
N LEU A 95 -8.95 14.37 -7.09
CA LEU A 95 -8.67 13.09 -6.45
C LEU A 95 -8.45 13.20 -4.92
N CYS A 96 -7.93 14.32 -4.42
CA CYS A 96 -7.87 14.54 -2.97
C CYS A 96 -9.24 14.65 -2.29
N ASP A 97 -10.33 14.98 -2.99
CA ASP A 97 -11.68 14.93 -2.41
C ASP A 97 -12.10 13.47 -2.15
N VAL A 98 -11.71 12.54 -3.05
CA VAL A 98 -11.94 11.11 -2.86
C VAL A 98 -11.22 10.60 -1.61
N VAL A 99 -10.02 11.12 -1.34
CA VAL A 99 -9.23 10.78 -0.15
C VAL A 99 -9.92 11.17 1.16
N THR A 100 -10.77 12.20 1.17
CA THR A 100 -11.52 12.61 2.37
C THR A 100 -12.57 11.60 2.81
N GLN A 101 -13.02 10.74 1.91
CA GLN A 101 -14.04 9.73 2.20
C GLN A 101 -13.50 8.68 3.17
N LYS A 102 -14.39 8.08 3.96
CA LYS A 102 -14.06 6.94 4.82
C LYS A 102 -13.68 5.74 3.95
N GLU A 103 -12.60 5.06 4.31
CA GLU A 103 -12.14 3.86 3.61
C GLU A 103 -13.15 2.71 3.72
N ARG A 104 -13.15 1.85 2.70
CA ARG A 104 -13.87 0.57 2.74
C ARG A 104 -13.16 -0.41 3.67
N PHE A 105 -11.83 -0.47 3.58
CA PHE A 105 -11.00 -1.27 4.47
C PHE A 105 -9.56 -0.77 4.48
N VAL A 106 -8.79 -1.23 5.46
CA VAL A 106 -7.34 -1.06 5.54
C VAL A 106 -6.64 -2.40 5.51
N THR A 107 -5.44 -2.46 4.92
CA THR A 107 -4.66 -3.70 4.86
C THR A 107 -3.18 -3.41 4.69
N PHE A 108 -2.32 -4.34 5.10
CA PHE A 108 -0.91 -4.26 4.78
C PHE A 108 -0.67 -4.73 3.36
N PHE A 109 0.16 -3.99 2.64
CA PHE A 109 0.40 -4.22 1.23
C PHE A 109 1.86 -3.97 0.86
N PRO A 110 2.51 -4.82 0.04
CA PRO A 110 3.88 -4.60 -0.45
C PRO A 110 3.92 -3.48 -1.50
N LEU A 111 3.51 -2.26 -1.12
CA LEU A 111 3.21 -1.17 -2.03
C LEU A 111 4.41 -0.76 -2.90
N GLN A 112 5.60 -0.67 -2.32
CA GLN A 112 6.80 -0.29 -3.08
C GLN A 112 7.10 -1.30 -4.19
N ALA A 113 6.86 -2.60 -3.95
CA ALA A 113 7.07 -3.63 -4.95
C ALA A 113 6.04 -3.51 -6.08
N ALA A 114 4.76 -3.28 -5.76
CA ALA A 114 3.70 -3.08 -6.76
C ALA A 114 3.97 -1.86 -7.66
N VAL A 115 4.40 -0.74 -7.07
CA VAL A 115 4.78 0.47 -7.81
C VAL A 115 6.04 0.25 -8.66
N ASN A 116 7.06 -0.42 -8.11
CA ASN A 116 8.28 -0.74 -8.87
C ASN A 116 8.00 -1.65 -10.08
N ARG A 117 7.05 -2.58 -9.93
CA ARG A 117 6.59 -3.48 -11.00
C ARG A 117 5.59 -2.83 -11.96
N ARG A 118 5.23 -1.55 -11.73
CA ARG A 118 4.22 -0.81 -12.50
C ARG A 118 2.86 -1.51 -12.54
N ILE A 119 2.54 -2.26 -11.49
CA ILE A 119 1.20 -2.86 -11.33
C ILE A 119 0.22 -1.75 -10.94
N PHE A 120 0.65 -0.86 -10.04
CA PHE A 120 -0.10 0.33 -9.62
C PHE A 120 0.71 1.59 -9.85
N GLU A 121 0.01 2.72 -9.98
CA GLU A 121 0.61 4.04 -10.19
C GLU A 121 0.37 4.92 -8.97
N VAL A 122 1.40 5.64 -8.50
CA VAL A 122 1.20 6.75 -7.57
C VAL A 122 0.85 7.99 -8.38
N VAL A 123 -0.37 8.48 -8.21
CA VAL A 123 -0.96 9.52 -9.08
C VAL A 123 -1.01 10.90 -8.42
N GLU A 124 -1.06 10.94 -7.09
CA GLU A 124 -1.08 12.19 -6.32
C GLU A 124 -0.50 11.96 -4.90
N ASN A 125 -0.36 13.03 -4.13
CA ASN A 125 -0.02 12.96 -2.71
C ASN A 125 -0.93 13.92 -1.95
N CYS A 126 -1.87 13.37 -1.20
CA CYS A 126 -2.89 14.11 -0.44
C CYS A 126 -2.64 13.91 1.06
N GLU A 127 -3.11 14.85 1.88
CA GLU A 127 -3.07 14.67 3.33
C GLU A 127 -3.94 13.48 3.75
N THR A 128 -3.44 12.69 4.70
CA THR A 128 -4.24 11.61 5.31
C THR A 128 -5.27 12.24 6.24
N PRO A 129 -6.57 11.91 6.12
CA PRO A 129 -7.59 12.42 7.05
C PRO A 129 -7.26 12.08 8.49
N GLU A 130 -7.65 12.96 9.43
CA GLU A 130 -7.34 12.78 10.87
C GLU A 130 -7.81 11.43 11.41
N SER A 131 -9.00 10.98 11.00
CA SER A 131 -9.56 9.67 11.34
C SER A 131 -8.70 8.47 10.90
N ALA A 132 -7.82 8.66 9.92
CA ALA A 132 -6.96 7.63 9.35
C ALA A 132 -5.47 7.80 9.71
N LYS A 133 -5.13 8.77 10.57
CA LYS A 133 -3.77 8.96 11.09
C LYS A 133 -3.45 8.04 12.27
N ALA A 134 -4.47 7.60 13.02
CA ALA A 134 -4.30 6.66 14.11
C ALA A 134 -4.09 5.23 13.59
N PHE A 135 -3.21 4.47 14.25
CA PHE A 135 -3.06 3.04 13.94
C PHE A 135 -4.35 2.30 14.35
N PRO A 136 -4.98 1.54 13.45
CA PRO A 136 -6.24 0.90 13.76
C PRO A 136 -6.05 -0.34 14.63
N LEU A 137 -7.02 -0.61 15.49
CA LEU A 137 -7.12 -1.89 16.18
C LEU A 137 -7.52 -2.97 15.16
N PHE A 138 -6.68 -3.97 14.97
CA PHE A 138 -6.98 -5.10 14.10
C PHE A 138 -7.59 -6.26 14.88
N ARG A 139 -8.30 -7.12 14.15
CA ARG A 139 -8.60 -8.48 14.59
C ARG A 139 -7.82 -9.50 13.78
N ALA A 140 -7.53 -10.65 14.38
CA ALA A 140 -6.89 -11.77 13.73
C ALA A 140 -7.59 -13.07 14.10
N ALA A 141 -7.68 -14.00 13.14
CA ALA A 141 -8.08 -15.37 13.43
C ALA A 141 -6.97 -16.05 14.26
N GLY A 142 -7.37 -16.71 15.35
CA GLY A 142 -6.52 -17.58 16.15
C GLY A 142 -6.48 -18.98 15.56
N TYR A 143 -7.09 -19.95 16.24
CA TYR A 143 -7.21 -21.32 15.74
C TYR A 143 -8.21 -21.40 14.58
N VAL A 144 -7.73 -21.93 13.45
CA VAL A 144 -8.52 -22.23 12.26
C VAL A 144 -8.43 -23.73 12.02
N ASP A 145 -9.57 -24.41 11.91
CA ASP A 145 -9.59 -25.85 11.64
C ASP A 145 -9.32 -26.18 10.17
N ARG A 146 -9.34 -27.49 9.86
CA ARG A 146 -9.08 -27.99 8.50
C ARG A 146 -10.16 -27.60 7.49
N GLN A 147 -11.34 -27.23 7.97
CA GLN A 147 -12.48 -26.79 7.16
C GLN A 147 -12.45 -25.27 6.93
N GLY A 148 -11.51 -24.56 7.57
CA GLY A 148 -11.36 -23.11 7.47
C GLY A 148 -12.17 -22.33 8.50
N LYS A 149 -12.85 -23.01 9.44
CA LYS A 149 -13.64 -22.34 10.48
C LYS A 149 -12.72 -21.78 11.56
N VAL A 150 -12.96 -20.52 11.92
CA VAL A 150 -12.24 -19.82 12.99
C VAL A 150 -12.92 -20.12 14.32
N HIS A 151 -12.15 -20.60 15.29
CA HIS A 151 -12.63 -20.97 16.62
C HIS A 151 -12.40 -19.90 17.68
N ASP A 152 -11.40 -19.05 17.46
CA ASP A 152 -11.14 -17.92 18.34
C ASP A 152 -10.52 -16.74 17.61
N TRP A 153 -10.75 -15.56 18.16
CA TRP A 153 -10.29 -14.29 17.64
C TRP A 153 -9.37 -13.60 18.63
N TRP A 154 -8.49 -12.80 18.05
CA TRP A 154 -7.51 -11.98 18.74
C TRP A 154 -7.65 -10.54 18.29
N LEU A 155 -7.30 -9.61 19.17
CA LEU A 155 -7.14 -8.21 18.83
C LEU A 155 -5.66 -7.83 18.84
N TRP A 156 -5.29 -6.85 18.01
CA TRP A 156 -3.93 -6.35 17.92
C TRP A 156 -3.93 -4.84 17.68
N ASP A 157 -3.35 -4.07 18.60
CA ASP A 157 -3.28 -2.60 18.56
C ASP A 157 -2.03 -2.05 17.85
N GLY A 158 -1.23 -2.94 17.26
CA GLY A 158 0.06 -2.62 16.67
C GLY A 158 1.24 -2.98 17.57
N GLU A 159 1.04 -3.17 18.87
CA GLU A 159 2.09 -3.48 19.83
C GLU A 159 1.80 -4.77 20.59
N ARG A 160 0.58 -4.90 21.10
CA ARG A 160 0.11 -6.03 21.91
C ARG A 160 -0.96 -6.80 21.17
N GLU A 161 -0.95 -8.11 21.35
CA GLU A 161 -2.08 -8.95 20.94
C GLU A 161 -2.68 -9.68 22.14
N TRP A 162 -4.00 -9.86 22.12
CA TRP A 162 -4.71 -10.58 23.17
C TRP A 162 -5.94 -11.30 22.60
N ARG A 163 -6.20 -12.48 23.17
CA ARG A 163 -7.34 -13.32 22.79
C ARG A 163 -8.64 -12.74 23.34
N ILE A 164 -9.68 -12.73 22.50
CA ILE A 164 -11.05 -12.33 22.87
C ILE A 164 -12.05 -13.48 22.75
N GLY A 165 -11.67 -14.59 22.12
CA GLY A 165 -12.58 -15.71 21.87
C GLY A 165 -13.53 -15.37 20.73
N ASN A 166 -14.73 -14.90 21.03
CA ASN A 166 -15.75 -14.59 20.02
C ASN A 166 -15.75 -13.10 19.65
N LEU A 167 -16.06 -12.79 18.38
CA LEU A 167 -16.26 -11.41 17.93
C LEU A 167 -17.60 -10.86 18.44
N SER A 168 -17.58 -9.64 18.95
CA SER A 168 -18.80 -8.84 19.10
C SER A 168 -19.19 -8.20 17.77
N GLN A 169 -20.46 -7.78 17.63
CA GLN A 169 -20.96 -7.06 16.46
C GLN A 169 -20.15 -5.78 16.14
N ALA A 170 -19.60 -5.12 17.16
CA ALA A 170 -18.74 -3.96 16.96
C ALA A 170 -17.36 -4.35 16.42
N GLN A 171 -16.81 -5.49 16.84
CA GLN A 171 -15.49 -5.98 16.44
C GLN A 171 -15.45 -6.54 15.02
N VAL A 172 -16.60 -6.96 14.47
CA VAL A 172 -16.72 -7.42 13.07
C VAL A 172 -16.23 -6.38 12.07
N LYS A 173 -16.43 -5.10 12.38
CA LYS A 173 -16.02 -3.94 11.57
C LYS A 173 -14.52 -3.63 11.66
N LEU A 174 -13.81 -4.22 12.62
CA LEU A 174 -12.38 -4.02 12.75
C LEU A 174 -11.65 -4.67 11.57
N PRO A 175 -10.61 -4.01 11.04
CA PRO A 175 -9.83 -4.58 9.95
C PRO A 175 -9.16 -5.89 10.36
N ILE A 176 -9.03 -6.80 9.39
CA ILE A 176 -8.36 -8.08 9.61
C ILE A 176 -6.85 -7.89 9.43
N ARG A 177 -6.06 -8.35 10.40
CA ARG A 177 -4.60 -8.32 10.36
C ARG A 177 -4.12 -9.27 9.26
N SER A 178 -3.83 -8.73 8.09
CA SER A 178 -3.35 -9.49 6.93
C SER A 178 -2.41 -8.65 6.07
N VAL A 179 -1.47 -9.33 5.41
CA VAL A 179 -0.71 -8.79 4.28
C VAL A 179 -1.25 -9.47 3.04
N ILE A 180 -1.76 -8.69 2.09
CA ILE A 180 -2.31 -9.23 0.84
C ILE A 180 -1.45 -8.83 -0.37
N ASN A 181 -1.42 -9.68 -1.39
CA ASN A 181 -0.75 -9.38 -2.66
C ASN A 181 -1.68 -8.59 -3.60
N ASP A 182 -1.13 -8.15 -4.73
CA ASP A 182 -1.85 -7.34 -5.72
C ASP A 182 -3.08 -8.06 -6.30
N THR A 183 -2.97 -9.35 -6.58
CA THR A 183 -4.06 -10.16 -7.13
C THR A 183 -5.24 -10.24 -6.16
N LEU A 184 -4.97 -10.52 -4.87
CA LEU A 184 -6.00 -10.58 -3.84
C LEU A 184 -6.59 -9.19 -3.57
N LEU A 185 -5.77 -8.14 -3.50
CA LEU A 185 -6.25 -6.76 -3.32
C LEU A 185 -7.25 -6.36 -4.42
N ILE A 186 -6.92 -6.60 -5.69
CA ILE A 186 -7.82 -6.29 -6.82
C ILE A 186 -9.12 -7.10 -6.69
N LYS A 187 -9.04 -8.38 -6.35
CA LYS A 187 -10.21 -9.22 -6.14
C LYS A 187 -11.13 -8.66 -5.05
N GLU A 188 -10.60 -8.37 -3.87
CA GLU A 188 -11.40 -7.82 -2.75
C GLU A 188 -12.03 -6.46 -3.10
N ILE A 189 -11.31 -5.63 -3.87
CA ILE A 189 -11.86 -4.36 -4.36
C ILE A 189 -13.06 -4.61 -5.29
N VAL A 190 -12.90 -5.49 -6.29
CA VAL A 190 -13.91 -5.79 -7.33
C VAL A 190 -15.16 -6.43 -6.72
N ASP A 191 -14.97 -7.34 -5.77
CA ASP A 191 -16.04 -8.05 -5.06
C ASP A 191 -16.73 -7.18 -4.00
N GLU A 192 -16.30 -5.92 -3.85
CA GLU A 192 -16.79 -5.00 -2.81
C GLU A 192 -16.67 -5.55 -1.40
N TRP A 193 -15.61 -6.33 -1.15
CA TRP A 193 -15.33 -6.90 0.15
C TRP A 193 -15.07 -5.82 1.20
N SER A 194 -15.49 -6.13 2.42
CA SER A 194 -15.16 -5.41 3.64
C SER A 194 -14.91 -6.41 4.76
N PRO A 195 -14.32 -5.98 5.90
CA PRO A 195 -14.12 -6.87 7.04
C PRO A 195 -15.42 -7.56 7.49
N GLU A 196 -16.54 -6.86 7.41
CA GLU A 196 -17.86 -7.38 7.78
C GLU A 196 -18.36 -8.49 6.84
N THR A 197 -17.96 -8.48 5.58
CA THR A 197 -18.36 -9.48 4.57
C THR A 197 -17.34 -10.61 4.41
N ASP A 198 -16.24 -10.59 5.16
CA ASP A 198 -15.25 -11.66 5.15
C ASP A 198 -15.89 -12.98 5.58
N ARG A 199 -15.75 -13.99 4.71
CA ARG A 199 -16.32 -15.33 4.89
C ARG A 199 -16.01 -15.94 6.26
N ARG A 200 -14.77 -15.84 6.75
CA ARG A 200 -14.37 -16.42 8.04
C ARG A 200 -15.05 -15.72 9.20
N THR A 201 -15.30 -14.43 9.04
CA THR A 201 -16.07 -13.63 10.00
C THR A 201 -17.50 -14.16 10.07
N LEU A 202 -18.18 -14.27 8.93
CA LEU A 202 -19.56 -14.74 8.84
C LEU A 202 -19.72 -16.16 9.40
N GLU A 203 -18.84 -17.09 9.02
CA GLU A 203 -18.86 -18.50 9.48
C GLU A 203 -18.53 -18.67 10.97
N SER A 204 -17.77 -17.74 11.56
CA SER A 204 -17.48 -17.78 13.01
C SER A 204 -18.62 -17.27 13.88
N MET A 205 -19.58 -16.56 13.27
CA MET A 205 -20.75 -15.99 13.95
C MET A 205 -22.02 -16.81 13.78
N SER A 206 -21.99 -17.82 12.91
CA SER A 206 -23.06 -18.82 12.71
C SER A 206 -22.87 -20.04 13.61
#